data_AF-G1N859-F1
#
_entry.id   AF-G1N859-F1
#
_cell.length_a   1.000
_cell.length_b   1.000
_cell.length_c   1.000
_cell.angle_alpha   90.00
_cell.angle_beta   90.00
_cell.angle_gamma   90.00
#
_symmetry.space_group_name_H-M   'P 1'
#
loop_
_entity.id
_entity.type
_entity.pdbx_description
1 polymer ?
#
loop_
_entity_poly.entity_id
_entity_poly.type
_entity_poly.pdbx_seq_one_letter_code
_entity_poly.pdbx_strand_id
1 'polypeptide(L)'
;YFGTFVQRREQLQFLIRYHRFISFALYLAGFCMFVLSLVKKHYRLQFYMFAWTHVTLLITVTQSHLVIQNLFEGMIWFLVPISSVICNDIAAYIFGFFFGRTPLIKLSPKKTWEGFIGGGFSTVLFGFVFSYFLAQHQYFVCPVEYNSETNRFVTECEPSELFQLKKYSVPLLLQAVLGWETVNMYPFQMHSIALSTFASLIGPFGGFFASGFKRAFKIKDFADTIPGHGGIMDRFDCQYLMATFVHVYITSFIRGPNPSKVLKQLLVLQPEQQLNVYRTLKSHLVEKGILQPSLRG
;
A
#
# COMPACT_ATOMS: atom_id res chain seq x y z
N TYR A 1 17.64 2.41 3.18
CA TYR A 1 17.17 1.12 3.71
C TYR A 1 17.83 -0.06 2.99
N PHE A 2 17.59 -0.35 1.71
CA PHE A 2 18.38 -1.38 0.99
C PHE A 2 19.88 -1.04 0.88
N GLY A 3 20.21 0.26 0.90
CA GLY A 3 21.60 0.72 0.84
C GLY A 3 22.45 0.50 2.09
N THR A 4 21.84 0.32 3.27
CA THR A 4 22.58 0.03 4.51
C THR A 4 22.92 -1.46 4.62
N PHE A 5 22.04 -2.35 4.18
CA PHE A 5 22.27 -3.79 4.18
C PHE A 5 23.42 -4.21 3.24
N VAL A 6 23.52 -3.58 2.09
CA VAL A 6 24.51 -3.92 1.05
C VAL A 6 25.74 -3.00 1.09
N GLN A 7 25.74 -1.96 1.95
CA GLN A 7 26.94 -1.18 2.29
C GLN A 7 28.10 -2.06 2.79
N ARG A 8 27.82 -3.31 3.18
CA ARG A 8 28.79 -4.29 3.66
C ARG A 8 29.72 -4.89 2.59
N ARG A 9 29.40 -4.76 1.30
CA ARG A 9 30.33 -5.15 0.21
C ARG A 9 30.78 -3.88 -0.52
N GLU A 10 32.04 -3.50 -0.36
CA GLU A 10 32.64 -2.31 -1.01
C GLU A 10 32.31 -2.25 -2.52
N GLN A 11 32.31 -3.41 -3.19
CA GLN A 11 31.97 -3.53 -4.62
C GLN A 11 30.54 -3.13 -4.97
N LEU A 12 29.57 -3.32 -4.07
CA LEU A 12 28.16 -3.00 -4.29
C LEU A 12 27.77 -1.60 -3.77
N GLN A 13 28.63 -0.95 -2.97
CA GLN A 13 28.38 0.40 -2.50
C GLN A 13 28.25 1.40 -3.66
N PHE A 14 29.11 1.27 -4.68
CA PHE A 14 29.05 2.11 -5.87
C PHE A 14 27.69 1.97 -6.59
N LEU A 15 27.30 0.72 -6.87
CA LEU A 15 26.02 0.40 -7.53
C LEU A 15 24.82 1.00 -6.80
N ILE A 16 24.85 1.00 -5.47
CA ILE A 16 23.74 1.51 -4.65
C ILE A 16 23.75 3.01 -4.52
N ARG A 17 24.92 3.62 -4.29
CA ARG A 17 25.02 5.08 -4.18
C ARG A 17 24.53 5.76 -5.46
N TYR A 18 24.89 5.17 -6.60
CA TYR A 18 24.52 5.68 -7.92
C TYR A 18 23.37 4.92 -8.58
N HIS A 19 22.60 4.09 -7.85
CA HIS A 19 21.58 3.22 -8.45
C HIS A 19 20.56 3.98 -9.32
N ARG A 20 20.15 5.18 -8.90
CA ARG A 20 19.23 6.04 -9.69
C ARG A 20 19.86 6.46 -11.01
N PHE A 21 21.11 6.88 -10.97
CA PHE A 21 21.85 7.30 -12.16
C PHE A 21 22.14 6.11 -13.08
N ILE A 22 22.59 4.98 -12.52
CA ILE A 22 22.84 3.75 -13.27
C ILE A 22 21.56 3.24 -13.94
N SER A 23 20.43 3.22 -13.21
CA SER A 23 19.14 2.80 -13.77
C SER A 23 18.70 3.72 -14.92
N PHE A 24 18.89 5.03 -14.77
CA PHE A 24 18.60 6.00 -15.82
C PHE A 24 19.52 5.83 -17.04
N ALA A 25 20.82 5.62 -16.83
CA ALA A 25 21.77 5.37 -17.91
C ALA A 25 21.46 4.07 -18.67
N LEU A 26 21.10 2.99 -17.97
CA LEU A 26 20.66 1.73 -18.58
C LEU A 26 19.37 1.91 -19.39
N TYR A 27 18.41 2.69 -18.88
CA TYR A 27 17.19 3.02 -19.61
C TYR A 27 17.51 3.80 -20.90
N LEU A 28 18.36 4.83 -20.83
CA LEU A 28 18.81 5.58 -22.01
C LEU A 28 19.55 4.69 -23.02
N ALA A 29 20.41 3.78 -22.55
CA ALA A 29 21.07 2.81 -23.41
C ALA A 29 20.05 1.91 -24.12
N GLY A 30 19.03 1.41 -23.40
CA GLY A 30 17.91 0.65 -23.96
C GLY A 30 17.13 1.42 -25.01
N PHE A 31 16.85 2.71 -24.76
CA PHE A 31 16.20 3.60 -25.70
C PHE A 31 17.03 3.78 -26.98
N CYS A 32 18.32 4.08 -26.85
CA CYS A 32 19.23 4.19 -28.00
C CYS A 32 19.31 2.88 -28.78
N MET A 33 19.43 1.73 -28.10
CA MET A 33 19.43 0.41 -28.75
C MET A 33 18.13 0.14 -29.52
N PHE A 34 16.98 0.54 -28.98
CA PHE A 34 15.70 0.43 -29.69
C PHE A 34 15.69 1.27 -30.97
N VAL A 35 16.13 2.53 -30.89
CA VAL A 35 16.22 3.42 -32.06
C VAL A 35 17.17 2.86 -33.12
N LEU A 36 18.31 2.31 -32.72
CA LEU A 36 19.27 1.65 -33.63
C LEU A 36 18.73 0.34 -34.22
N SER A 37 17.81 -0.34 -33.53
CA SER A 37 17.19 -1.59 -33.97
C SER A 37 16.05 -1.38 -34.98
N LEU A 38 15.69 -0.14 -35.33
CA LEU A 38 14.57 0.14 -36.23
C LEU A 38 14.80 -0.42 -37.65
N VAL A 39 13.90 -1.31 -38.10
CA VAL A 39 13.96 -1.94 -39.42
C VAL A 39 12.77 -1.50 -40.27
N LYS A 40 13.05 -1.02 -41.50
CA LYS A 40 12.04 -0.68 -42.49
C LYS A 40 11.07 -1.86 -42.70
N LYS A 41 9.77 -1.57 -42.83
CA LYS A 41 8.62 -2.52 -42.87
C LYS A 41 8.10 -3.01 -41.51
N HIS A 42 8.87 -2.98 -40.41
CA HIS A 42 8.43 -3.54 -39.12
C HIS A 42 8.14 -2.50 -38.03
N TYR A 43 8.16 -1.19 -38.36
CA TYR A 43 7.99 -0.11 -37.37
C TYR A 43 6.77 -0.28 -36.47
N ARG A 44 5.59 -0.61 -37.03
CA ARG A 44 4.36 -0.75 -36.23
C ARG A 44 4.50 -1.81 -35.13
N LEU A 45 5.13 -2.94 -35.43
CA LEU A 45 5.35 -4.00 -34.46
C LEU A 45 6.40 -3.60 -33.42
N GLN A 46 7.50 -2.98 -33.85
CA GLN A 46 8.57 -2.51 -32.97
C GLN A 46 8.05 -1.45 -31.98
N PHE A 47 7.30 -0.46 -32.44
CA PHE A 47 6.69 0.54 -31.57
C PHE A 47 5.62 -0.06 -30.63
N TYR A 48 4.85 -1.05 -31.08
CA TYR A 48 3.91 -1.77 -30.22
C TYR A 48 4.61 -2.52 -29.08
N MET A 49 5.64 -3.30 -29.40
CA MET A 49 6.45 -4.01 -28.41
C MET A 49 7.14 -3.05 -27.45
N PHE A 50 7.70 -1.95 -27.97
CA PHE A 50 8.33 -0.91 -27.16
C PHE A 50 7.33 -0.25 -26.20
N ALA A 51 6.13 0.11 -26.66
CA ALA A 51 5.10 0.64 -25.78
C ALA A 51 4.70 -0.37 -24.69
N TRP A 52 4.54 -1.65 -25.07
CA TRP A 52 4.18 -2.72 -24.12
C TRP A 52 5.25 -2.94 -23.05
N THR A 53 6.53 -2.94 -23.42
CA THR A 53 7.63 -3.07 -22.46
C THR A 53 7.69 -1.89 -21.50
N HIS A 54 7.47 -0.66 -21.97
CA HIS A 54 7.45 0.53 -21.13
C HIS A 54 6.28 0.53 -20.14
N VAL A 55 5.07 0.17 -20.61
CA VAL A 55 3.90 0.04 -19.74
C VAL A 55 4.11 -1.06 -18.70
N THR A 56 4.64 -2.21 -19.09
CA THR A 56 4.91 -3.33 -18.16
C THR A 56 5.95 -2.93 -17.11
N LEU A 57 7.04 -2.27 -17.54
CA LEU A 57 8.09 -1.78 -16.64
C LEU A 57 7.53 -0.77 -15.64
N LEU A 58 6.75 0.21 -16.12
CA LEU A 58 6.10 1.22 -15.27
C LEU A 58 5.20 0.56 -14.23
N ILE A 59 4.32 -0.34 -14.64
CA ILE A 59 3.40 -1.05 -13.74
C ILE A 59 4.17 -1.85 -12.69
N THR A 60 5.20 -2.61 -13.10
CA THR A 60 5.95 -3.51 -12.21
C THR A 60 6.78 -2.74 -11.19
N VAL A 61 7.51 -1.72 -11.66
CA VAL A 61 8.40 -0.91 -10.81
C VAL A 61 7.59 -0.06 -9.85
N THR A 62 6.54 0.63 -10.32
CA THR A 62 5.69 1.46 -9.47
C THR A 62 4.97 0.61 -8.43
N GLN A 63 4.41 -0.55 -8.80
CA GLN A 63 3.72 -1.41 -7.83
C GLN A 63 4.68 -1.94 -6.77
N SER A 64 5.86 -2.43 -7.17
CA SER A 64 6.87 -2.91 -6.23
C SER A 64 7.29 -1.81 -5.26
N HIS A 65 7.50 -0.60 -5.78
CA HIS A 65 7.85 0.56 -4.96
C HIS A 65 6.78 0.90 -3.92
N LEU A 66 5.51 0.94 -4.32
CA LEU A 66 4.39 1.25 -3.43
C LEU A 66 4.20 0.17 -2.35
N VAL A 67 4.28 -1.12 -2.73
CA VAL A 67 4.19 -2.24 -1.78
C VAL A 67 5.32 -2.18 -0.75
N ILE A 68 6.55 -1.96 -1.21
CA ILE A 68 7.71 -1.83 -0.32
C ILE A 68 7.52 -0.65 0.65
N GLN A 69 7.01 0.49 0.17
CA GLN A 69 6.74 1.65 1.02
C GLN A 69 5.66 1.39 2.07
N ASN A 70 4.62 0.63 1.72
CA ASN A 70 3.57 0.25 2.67
C ASN A 70 4.10 -0.74 3.71
N LEU A 71 4.91 -1.72 3.28
CA LEU A 71 5.54 -2.71 4.15
C LEU A 71 6.45 -2.05 5.20
N PHE A 72 7.17 -1.00 4.82
CA PHE A 72 8.06 -0.28 5.73
C PHE A 72 7.33 0.51 6.83
N GLU A 73 6.07 0.90 6.62
CA GLU A 73 5.24 1.53 7.65
C GLU A 73 4.69 0.52 8.67
N GLY A 74 4.82 -0.78 8.38
CA GLY A 74 4.36 -1.89 9.20
C GLY A 74 3.78 -2.99 8.34
N MET A 75 4.07 -4.25 8.65
CA MET A 75 3.55 -5.39 7.87
C MET A 75 2.03 -5.49 7.89
N ILE A 76 1.37 -4.93 8.91
CA ILE A 76 -0.08 -4.87 9.00
C ILE A 76 -0.71 -4.13 7.82
N TRP A 77 -0.05 -3.08 7.29
CA TRP A 77 -0.47 -2.33 6.11
C TRP A 77 -0.35 -3.12 4.82
N PHE A 78 0.34 -4.25 4.83
CA PHE A 78 0.42 -5.17 3.70
C PHE A 78 -0.54 -6.36 3.88
N LEU A 79 -0.53 -6.98 5.06
CA LEU A 79 -1.28 -8.20 5.35
C LEU A 79 -2.79 -7.97 5.38
N VAL A 80 -3.28 -6.92 6.05
CA VAL A 80 -4.73 -6.68 6.16
C VAL A 80 -5.38 -6.43 4.80
N PRO A 81 -4.83 -5.56 3.92
CA PRO A 81 -5.32 -5.38 2.56
C PRO A 81 -5.35 -6.63 1.71
N ILE A 82 -4.25 -7.39 1.67
CA ILE A 82 -4.13 -8.59 0.84
C ILE A 82 -5.13 -9.65 1.31
N SER A 83 -5.18 -9.90 2.61
CA SER A 83 -6.12 -10.87 3.19
C SER A 83 -7.57 -10.44 2.98
N SER A 84 -7.87 -9.13 3.01
CA SER A 84 -9.22 -8.61 2.73
C SER A 84 -9.64 -8.91 1.29
N VAL A 85 -8.76 -8.70 0.31
CA VAL A 85 -9.06 -9.02 -1.10
C VAL A 85 -9.29 -10.53 -1.29
N ILE A 86 -8.44 -11.37 -0.69
CA ILE A 86 -8.59 -12.83 -0.76
C ILE A 86 -9.90 -13.27 -0.10
N CYS A 87 -10.20 -12.74 1.09
CA CYS A 87 -11.44 -13.00 1.80
C CYS A 87 -12.65 -12.59 0.97
N ASN A 88 -12.59 -11.43 0.30
CA ASN A 88 -13.67 -10.95 -0.56
C ASN A 88 -13.95 -11.90 -1.73
N ASP A 89 -12.91 -12.38 -2.43
CA ASP A 89 -13.10 -13.30 -3.55
C ASP A 89 -13.69 -14.65 -3.09
N ILE A 90 -13.23 -15.17 -1.96
CA ILE A 90 -13.75 -16.42 -1.37
C ILE A 90 -15.21 -16.23 -0.91
N ALA A 91 -15.48 -15.18 -0.16
CA ALA A 91 -16.81 -14.90 0.37
C ALA A 91 -17.81 -14.61 -0.76
N ALA A 92 -17.43 -13.80 -1.75
CA ALA A 92 -18.28 -13.51 -2.90
C ALA A 92 -18.61 -14.78 -3.71
N TYR A 93 -17.66 -15.72 -3.82
CA TYR A 93 -17.92 -17.03 -4.40
C TYR A 93 -18.89 -17.86 -3.57
N ILE A 94 -18.70 -17.95 -2.25
CA ILE A 94 -19.57 -18.72 -1.34
C ILE A 94 -21.00 -18.17 -1.36
N PHE A 95 -21.19 -16.86 -1.13
CA PHE A 95 -22.51 -16.25 -1.17
C PHE A 95 -23.13 -16.28 -2.56
N GLY A 96 -22.32 -16.12 -3.61
CA GLY A 96 -22.77 -16.26 -4.98
C GLY A 96 -23.24 -17.68 -5.32
N PHE A 97 -22.60 -18.71 -4.76
CA PHE A 97 -23.01 -20.09 -4.97
C PHE A 97 -24.33 -20.44 -4.26
N PHE A 98 -24.50 -20.03 -3.00
CA PHE A 98 -25.69 -20.37 -2.21
C PHE A 98 -26.90 -19.48 -2.50
N PHE A 99 -26.69 -18.19 -2.73
CA PHE A 99 -27.76 -17.18 -2.83
C PHE A 99 -27.80 -16.45 -4.17
N GLY A 100 -26.87 -16.72 -5.08
CA GLY A 100 -26.76 -16.01 -6.35
C GLY A 100 -27.93 -16.28 -7.28
N ARG A 101 -28.68 -15.23 -7.61
CA ARG A 101 -29.79 -15.29 -8.58
C ARG A 101 -29.66 -14.22 -9.65
N THR A 102 -29.13 -13.05 -9.30
CA THR A 102 -29.05 -11.91 -10.20
C THR A 102 -27.61 -11.65 -10.67
N PRO A 103 -27.31 -11.75 -11.98
CA PRO A 103 -25.96 -11.51 -12.48
C PRO A 103 -25.59 -10.02 -12.36
N LEU A 104 -24.36 -9.74 -11.93
CA LEU A 104 -23.86 -8.38 -11.70
C LEU A 104 -23.54 -7.66 -13.01
N ILE A 105 -22.87 -8.34 -13.96
CA ILE A 105 -22.50 -7.79 -15.28
C ILE A 105 -22.68 -8.87 -16.36
N LYS A 106 -23.23 -8.50 -17.52
CA LYS A 106 -23.42 -9.42 -18.66
C LYS A 106 -22.13 -10.09 -19.15
N LEU A 107 -21.00 -9.39 -19.04
CA LEU A 107 -19.66 -9.88 -19.38
C LEU A 107 -19.22 -11.08 -18.50
N SER A 108 -19.73 -11.18 -17.27
CA SER A 108 -19.38 -12.23 -16.31
C SER A 108 -20.64 -12.80 -15.64
N PRO A 109 -21.36 -13.71 -16.31
CA PRO A 109 -22.67 -14.19 -15.84
C PRO A 109 -22.58 -15.01 -14.54
N LYS A 110 -21.38 -15.47 -14.15
CA LYS A 110 -21.16 -16.20 -12.90
C LYS A 110 -21.02 -15.31 -11.67
N LYS A 111 -20.78 -13.99 -11.83
CA LYS A 111 -20.71 -13.08 -10.67
C LYS A 111 -22.09 -12.48 -10.42
N THR A 112 -22.56 -12.57 -9.19
CA THR A 112 -23.92 -12.16 -8.79
C THR A 112 -23.92 -10.98 -7.84
N TRP A 113 -25.01 -10.21 -7.80
CA TRP A 113 -25.18 -9.10 -6.85
C TRP A 113 -25.22 -9.60 -5.40
N GLU A 114 -25.86 -10.74 -5.15
CA GLU A 114 -25.94 -11.34 -3.82
C GLU A 114 -24.54 -11.76 -3.33
N GLY A 115 -23.72 -12.32 -4.23
CA GLY A 115 -22.32 -12.62 -3.93
C GLY A 115 -21.50 -11.37 -3.63
N PHE A 116 -21.69 -10.30 -4.40
CA PHE A 116 -20.98 -9.03 -4.17
C PHE A 116 -21.32 -8.39 -2.82
N ILE A 117 -22.60 -8.34 -2.45
CA ILE A 117 -23.05 -7.77 -1.17
C ILE A 117 -22.59 -8.64 0.01
N GLY A 118 -22.77 -9.97 -0.09
CA GLY A 118 -22.32 -10.91 0.94
C GLY A 118 -20.80 -10.89 1.12
N GLY A 119 -20.06 -10.86 0.02
CA GLY A 119 -18.61 -10.69 0.02
C GLY A 119 -18.17 -9.42 0.71
N GLY A 120 -18.84 -8.29 0.43
CA GLY A 120 -18.55 -7.01 1.07
C GLY A 120 -18.75 -7.02 2.58
N PHE A 121 -19.91 -7.52 3.05
CA PHE A 121 -20.18 -7.63 4.48
C PHE A 121 -19.16 -8.53 5.19
N SER A 122 -18.90 -9.72 4.64
CA SER A 122 -17.92 -10.65 5.22
C SER A 122 -16.50 -10.12 5.22
N THR A 123 -16.11 -9.35 4.20
CA THR A 123 -14.76 -8.77 4.11
C THR A 123 -14.55 -7.68 5.16
N VAL A 124 -15.56 -6.83 5.39
CA VAL A 124 -15.48 -5.78 6.44
C VAL A 124 -15.41 -6.43 7.82
N LEU A 125 -16.25 -7.43 8.08
CA LEU A 125 -16.22 -8.18 9.34
C LEU A 125 -14.87 -8.89 9.54
N PHE A 126 -14.37 -9.57 8.52
CA PHE A 126 -13.08 -10.24 8.55
C PHE A 126 -11.94 -9.25 8.80
N GLY A 127 -11.90 -8.12 8.08
CA GLY A 127 -10.89 -7.09 8.28
C GLY A 127 -10.88 -6.52 9.70
N PHE A 128 -12.06 -6.24 10.26
CA PHE A 128 -12.21 -5.75 11.62
C PHE A 128 -11.65 -6.72 12.68
N VAL A 129 -11.91 -8.02 12.52
CA VAL A 129 -11.42 -9.07 13.44
C VAL A 129 -9.94 -9.36 13.21
N PHE A 130 -9.51 -9.46 11.95
CA PHE A 130 -8.14 -9.80 11.59
C PHE A 130 -7.16 -8.69 11.98
N SER A 131 -7.56 -7.42 11.82
CA SER A 131 -6.78 -6.27 12.28
C SER A 131 -6.59 -6.25 13.79
N TYR A 132 -7.61 -6.65 14.58
CA TYR A 132 -7.50 -6.79 16.02
C TYR A 132 -6.44 -7.84 16.40
N PHE A 133 -6.45 -9.01 15.77
CA PHE A 133 -5.48 -10.08 16.03
C PHE A 133 -4.04 -9.67 15.67
N LEU A 134 -3.84 -9.01 14.53
CA LEU A 134 -2.51 -8.56 14.12
C LEU A 134 -2.00 -7.40 14.98
N ALA A 135 -2.88 -6.51 15.45
CA ALA A 135 -2.51 -5.38 16.30
C ALA A 135 -1.95 -5.79 17.67
N GLN A 136 -2.24 -7.02 18.14
CA GLN A 136 -1.68 -7.55 19.39
C GLN A 136 -0.19 -7.85 19.32
N HIS A 137 0.36 -8.07 18.11
CA HIS A 137 1.73 -8.50 17.91
C HIS A 137 2.59 -7.36 17.37
N GLN A 138 3.57 -6.93 18.15
CA GLN A 138 4.49 -5.82 17.80
C GLN A 138 5.20 -6.05 16.46
N TYR A 139 5.54 -7.30 16.14
CA TYR A 139 6.17 -7.68 14.88
C TYR A 139 5.41 -7.15 13.66
N PHE A 140 4.08 -7.24 13.62
CA PHE A 140 3.30 -6.80 12.45
C PHE A 140 3.03 -5.30 12.41
N VAL A 141 3.06 -4.67 13.57
CA VAL A 141 2.66 -3.28 13.76
C VAL A 141 3.82 -2.32 13.57
N CYS A 142 5.00 -2.69 14.08
CA CYS A 142 6.15 -1.81 14.11
C CYS A 142 6.75 -1.58 12.72
N PRO A 143 7.17 -0.34 12.41
CA PRO A 143 7.91 -0.07 11.19
C PRO A 143 9.24 -0.81 11.22
N VAL A 144 9.69 -1.27 10.06
CA VAL A 144 10.94 -2.02 9.94
C VAL A 144 12.11 -1.04 9.99
N GLU A 145 12.86 -1.06 11.08
CA GLU A 145 14.08 -0.26 11.23
C GLU A 145 15.33 -1.13 11.15
N TYR A 146 16.43 -0.52 10.68
CA TYR A 146 17.72 -1.19 10.59
C TYR A 146 18.58 -0.75 11.77
N ASN A 147 18.99 -1.70 12.61
CA ASN A 147 19.92 -1.41 13.70
C ASN A 147 21.37 -1.64 13.23
N SER A 148 22.14 -0.55 13.19
CA SER A 148 23.55 -0.55 12.77
C SER A 148 24.48 -1.33 13.71
N GLU A 149 24.11 -1.51 14.97
CA GLU A 149 24.93 -2.19 15.98
C GLU A 149 24.82 -3.72 15.87
N THR A 150 23.61 -4.23 15.64
CA THR A 150 23.34 -5.67 15.57
C THR A 150 23.32 -6.23 14.14
N ASN A 151 23.42 -5.37 13.12
CA ASN A 151 23.34 -5.72 11.70
C ASN A 151 22.08 -6.53 11.34
N ARG A 152 20.97 -6.27 12.02
CA ARG A 152 19.69 -6.95 11.82
C ARG A 152 18.57 -5.93 11.62
N PHE A 153 17.57 -6.33 10.85
CA PHE A 153 16.30 -5.61 10.81
C PHE A 153 15.57 -5.91 12.12
N VAL A 154 15.25 -4.86 12.86
CA VAL A 154 14.57 -4.94 14.14
C VAL A 154 13.15 -4.41 13.95
N THR A 155 12.19 -5.11 14.53
CA THR A 155 10.75 -4.79 14.48
C THR A 155 10.22 -4.52 15.89
N GLU A 156 11.12 -4.16 16.81
CA GLU A 156 10.81 -3.80 18.18
C GLU A 156 10.70 -2.28 18.27
N CYS A 157 9.50 -1.79 18.58
CA CYS A 157 9.20 -0.38 18.73
C CYS A 157 8.14 -0.19 19.81
N GLU A 158 8.03 1.01 20.37
CA GLU A 158 6.83 1.39 21.11
C GLU A 158 5.67 1.58 20.12
N PRO A 159 4.56 0.81 20.25
CA PRO A 159 3.44 0.91 19.33
C PRO A 159 2.88 2.33 19.30
N SER A 160 2.69 2.86 18.09
CA SER A 160 2.10 4.19 17.90
C SER A 160 0.67 4.24 18.43
N GLU A 161 0.13 5.44 18.62
CA GLU A 161 -1.23 5.64 19.14
C GLU A 161 -2.32 4.90 18.34
N LEU A 162 -2.06 4.55 17.08
CA LEU A 162 -2.94 3.79 16.21
C LEU A 162 -3.17 2.35 16.69
N PHE A 163 -2.21 1.81 17.44
CA PHE A 163 -2.15 0.42 17.88
C PHE A 163 -2.15 0.29 19.40
N GLN A 164 -2.57 1.35 20.10
CA GLN A 164 -2.88 1.32 21.52
C GLN A 164 -4.39 1.22 21.70
N LEU A 165 -4.85 0.37 22.63
CA LEU A 165 -6.28 0.24 22.92
C LEU A 165 -6.82 1.57 23.47
N LYS A 166 -7.84 2.11 22.81
CA LYS A 166 -8.60 3.28 23.29
C LYS A 166 -10.04 2.85 23.57
N LYS A 167 -10.64 3.47 24.59
CA LYS A 167 -12.06 3.28 24.94
C LYS A 167 -12.90 4.20 24.05
N TYR A 168 -13.85 3.63 23.33
CA TYR A 168 -14.80 4.38 22.50
C TYR A 168 -16.22 4.23 23.05
N SER A 169 -16.96 5.33 23.06
CA SER A 169 -18.40 5.32 23.36
C SER A 169 -19.17 4.80 22.16
N VAL A 170 -20.09 3.88 22.43
CA VAL A 170 -20.90 3.26 21.39
C VAL A 170 -22.03 4.22 21.00
N PRO A 171 -22.34 4.40 19.69
CA PRO A 171 -23.48 5.22 19.28
C PRO A 171 -24.80 4.62 19.80
N LEU A 172 -25.75 5.49 20.15
CA LEU A 172 -27.02 5.17 20.82
C LEU A 172 -27.78 3.99 20.17
N LEU A 173 -27.71 3.87 18.84
CA LEU A 173 -28.37 2.83 18.07
C LEU A 173 -27.76 1.45 18.28
N LEU A 174 -26.43 1.35 18.42
CA LEU A 174 -25.76 0.10 18.80
C LEU A 174 -25.91 -0.20 20.28
N GLN A 175 -25.95 0.83 21.14
CA GLN A 175 -26.16 0.65 22.58
C GLN A 175 -27.51 -0.02 22.87
N ALA A 176 -28.57 0.35 22.12
CA ALA A 176 -29.89 -0.28 22.22
C ALA A 176 -29.90 -1.76 21.79
N VAL A 177 -28.99 -2.18 20.91
CA VAL A 177 -28.93 -3.55 20.37
C VAL A 177 -27.98 -4.44 21.18
N LEU A 178 -26.82 -3.92 21.59
CA LEU A 178 -25.74 -4.69 22.22
C LEU A 178 -25.64 -4.49 23.73
N GLY A 179 -26.26 -3.45 24.30
CA GLY A 179 -26.22 -3.16 25.73
C GLY A 179 -24.87 -2.70 26.28
N TRP A 180 -23.88 -2.43 25.42
CA TRP A 180 -22.54 -1.99 25.82
C TRP A 180 -22.41 -0.47 25.74
N GLU A 181 -21.92 0.17 26.81
CA GLU A 181 -21.69 1.61 26.86
C GLU A 181 -20.32 2.02 26.29
N THR A 182 -19.31 1.17 26.50
CA THR A 182 -17.95 1.39 26.04
C THR A 182 -17.36 0.13 25.41
N VAL A 183 -16.62 0.31 24.31
CA VAL A 183 -15.90 -0.77 23.63
C VAL A 183 -14.43 -0.40 23.54
N ASN A 184 -13.57 -1.36 23.89
CA ASN A 184 -12.14 -1.26 23.70
C ASN A 184 -11.82 -1.68 22.26
N MET A 185 -11.31 -0.75 21.46
CA MET A 185 -10.86 -1.05 20.10
C MET A 185 -9.57 -0.31 19.77
N TYR A 186 -8.78 -0.87 18.87
CA TYR A 186 -7.63 -0.18 18.31
C TYR A 186 -8.11 0.86 17.28
N PRO A 187 -7.57 2.09 17.27
CA PRO A 187 -7.88 3.06 16.22
C PRO A 187 -7.64 2.49 14.81
N PHE A 188 -6.65 1.61 14.65
CA PHE A 188 -6.38 0.90 13.40
C PHE A 188 -7.57 0.07 12.89
N GLN A 189 -8.47 -0.45 13.74
CA GLN A 189 -9.65 -1.20 13.29
C GLN A 189 -10.59 -0.32 12.45
N MET A 190 -10.69 0.98 12.75
CA MET A 190 -11.47 1.93 11.94
C MET A 190 -10.84 2.12 10.55
N HIS A 191 -9.51 2.20 10.49
CA HIS A 191 -8.78 2.24 9.23
C HIS A 191 -8.94 0.93 8.44
N SER A 192 -8.94 -0.23 9.13
CA SER A 192 -9.19 -1.52 8.50
C SER A 192 -10.58 -1.59 7.86
N ILE A 193 -11.62 -1.02 8.48
CA ILE A 193 -12.95 -0.95 7.86
C ILE A 193 -12.88 -0.19 6.53
N ALA A 194 -12.17 0.94 6.47
CA ALA A 194 -12.01 1.71 5.23
C ALA A 194 -11.25 0.90 4.16
N LEU A 195 -10.17 0.21 4.56
CA LEU A 195 -9.39 -0.66 3.66
C LEU A 195 -10.23 -1.83 3.11
N SER A 196 -10.95 -2.53 3.98
CA SER A 196 -11.81 -3.68 3.60
C SER A 196 -13.04 -3.25 2.78
N THR A 197 -13.59 -2.06 3.04
CA THR A 197 -14.65 -1.48 2.21
C THR A 197 -14.14 -1.17 0.82
N PHE A 198 -12.95 -0.57 0.68
CA PHE A 198 -12.34 -0.35 -0.63
C PHE A 198 -12.05 -1.67 -1.35
N ALA A 199 -11.48 -2.66 -0.64
CA ALA A 199 -11.16 -3.96 -1.20
C ALA A 199 -12.41 -4.67 -1.76
N SER A 200 -13.54 -4.62 -1.05
CA SER A 200 -14.78 -5.26 -1.48
C SER A 200 -15.52 -4.52 -2.59
N LEU A 201 -15.52 -3.18 -2.56
CA LEU A 201 -16.21 -2.39 -3.58
C LEU A 201 -15.41 -2.29 -4.87
N ILE A 202 -14.13 -1.92 -4.78
CA ILE A 202 -13.28 -1.59 -5.94
C ILE A 202 -12.48 -2.80 -6.41
N GLY A 203 -12.07 -3.70 -5.53
CA GLY A 203 -11.30 -4.90 -5.87
C GLY A 203 -11.94 -5.75 -6.98
N PRO A 204 -13.24 -6.06 -6.94
CA PRO A 204 -13.93 -6.82 -7.99
C PRO A 204 -13.91 -6.16 -9.38
N PHE A 205 -13.86 -4.83 -9.45
CA PHE A 205 -13.76 -4.10 -10.72
C PHE A 205 -12.41 -4.33 -11.42
N GLY A 206 -11.32 -4.49 -10.66
CA GLY A 206 -10.03 -4.92 -11.22
C GLY A 206 -10.16 -6.27 -11.94
N GLY A 207 -10.81 -7.24 -11.31
CA GLY A 207 -11.08 -8.55 -11.92
C GLY A 207 -12.05 -8.48 -13.12
N PHE A 208 -12.99 -7.53 -13.12
CA PHE A 208 -13.87 -7.29 -14.28
C PHE A 208 -13.10 -6.68 -15.46
N PHE A 209 -12.22 -5.72 -15.19
CA PHE A 209 -11.36 -5.12 -16.20
C PHE A 209 -10.47 -6.19 -16.87
N ALA A 210 -9.79 -7.00 -16.06
CA ALA A 210 -8.98 -8.12 -16.54
C ALA A 210 -9.81 -9.11 -17.36
N SER A 211 -10.98 -9.50 -16.86
CA SER A 211 -11.90 -10.38 -17.60
C SER A 211 -12.35 -9.78 -18.93
N GLY A 212 -12.66 -8.48 -18.97
CA GLY A 212 -13.07 -7.77 -20.18
C GLY A 212 -11.96 -7.72 -21.22
N PHE A 213 -10.73 -7.45 -20.78
CA PHE A 213 -9.55 -7.49 -21.63
C PHE A 213 -9.38 -8.88 -22.25
N LYS A 214 -9.47 -9.95 -21.45
CA LYS A 214 -9.36 -11.34 -21.97
C LYS A 214 -10.40 -11.64 -23.05
N ARG A 215 -11.65 -11.20 -22.86
CA ARG A 215 -12.72 -11.37 -23.86
C ARG A 215 -12.49 -10.58 -25.13
N ALA A 216 -11.95 -9.36 -25.04
CA ALA A 216 -11.62 -8.54 -26.21
C ALA A 216 -10.59 -9.22 -27.13
N PHE A 217 -9.61 -9.93 -26.55
CA PHE A 217 -8.59 -10.68 -27.30
C PHE A 217 -8.95 -12.14 -27.59
N LYS A 218 -10.20 -12.56 -27.30
CA LYS A 218 -10.67 -13.96 -27.45
C LYS A 218 -9.81 -14.98 -26.69
N ILE A 219 -9.15 -14.57 -25.62
CA ILE A 219 -8.40 -15.44 -24.72
C ILE A 219 -9.22 -15.71 -23.44
N LYS A 220 -8.97 -16.85 -22.80
CA LYS A 220 -9.66 -17.21 -21.55
C LYS A 220 -8.86 -16.82 -20.31
N ASP A 221 -7.56 -17.09 -20.35
CA ASP A 221 -6.59 -16.91 -19.27
C ASP A 221 -5.34 -16.22 -19.84
N PHE A 222 -4.66 -15.37 -19.05
CA PHE A 222 -3.49 -14.61 -19.54
C PHE A 222 -2.27 -15.50 -19.79
N ALA A 223 -2.16 -16.60 -19.05
CA ALA A 223 -1.11 -17.60 -19.16
C ALA A 223 -1.56 -18.90 -18.48
N ASP A 224 -0.97 -20.03 -18.88
CA ASP A 224 -1.14 -21.32 -18.21
C ASP A 224 0.03 -21.57 -17.23
N THR A 225 0.25 -20.66 -16.28
CA THR A 225 1.39 -20.76 -15.36
C THR A 225 1.20 -21.89 -14.34
N ILE A 226 -0.04 -22.21 -13.96
CA ILE A 226 -0.36 -23.33 -13.07
C ILE A 226 -1.49 -24.15 -13.71
N PRO A 227 -1.27 -25.45 -13.99
CA PRO A 227 -2.29 -26.28 -14.62
C PRO A 227 -3.57 -26.32 -13.78
N GLY A 228 -4.70 -26.00 -14.43
CA GLY A 228 -6.04 -25.98 -13.83
C GLY A 228 -6.39 -24.72 -13.01
N HIS A 229 -5.47 -23.76 -12.86
CA HIS A 229 -5.63 -22.61 -11.94
C HIS A 229 -5.48 -21.22 -12.58
N GLY A 230 -5.28 -21.15 -13.89
CA GLY A 230 -5.11 -19.91 -14.65
C GLY A 230 -3.72 -19.28 -14.51
N GLY A 231 -3.60 -18.01 -14.90
CA GLY A 231 -2.34 -17.27 -14.85
C GLY A 231 -2.08 -16.65 -13.48
N ILE A 232 -0.80 -16.47 -13.14
CA ILE A 232 -0.41 -15.70 -11.93
C ILE A 232 -1.00 -14.28 -11.99
N MET A 233 -1.01 -13.66 -13.17
CA MET A 233 -1.56 -12.31 -13.37
C MET A 233 -3.02 -12.22 -12.92
N ASP A 234 -3.85 -13.21 -13.27
CA ASP A 234 -5.28 -13.28 -12.93
C ASP A 234 -5.55 -13.24 -11.40
N ARG A 235 -4.53 -13.47 -10.56
CA ARG A 235 -4.61 -13.42 -9.09
C ARG A 235 -4.15 -12.10 -8.48
N PHE A 236 -3.40 -11.29 -9.23
CA PHE A 236 -2.80 -10.04 -8.76
C PHE A 236 -3.46 -8.78 -9.34
N ASP A 237 -4.44 -8.93 -10.25
CA ASP A 237 -5.17 -7.83 -10.90
C ASP A 237 -5.75 -6.81 -9.90
N CYS A 238 -6.33 -7.29 -8.81
CA CYS A 238 -6.93 -6.48 -7.74
C CYS A 238 -5.89 -5.97 -6.72
N GLN A 239 -4.78 -6.69 -6.55
CA GLN A 239 -3.73 -6.34 -5.58
C GLN A 239 -2.95 -5.09 -5.99
N TYR A 240 -2.82 -4.85 -7.30
CA TYR A 240 -2.21 -3.63 -7.83
C TYR A 240 -2.95 -2.36 -7.35
N LEU A 241 -4.28 -2.34 -7.53
CA LEU A 241 -5.11 -1.22 -7.10
C LEU A 241 -5.11 -1.09 -5.57
N MET A 242 -5.13 -2.22 -4.85
CA MET A 242 -5.10 -2.22 -3.40
C MET A 242 -3.81 -1.63 -2.83
N ALA A 243 -2.64 -2.03 -3.36
CA ALA A 243 -1.35 -1.50 -2.91
C ALA A 243 -1.25 0.03 -3.10
N THR A 244 -1.79 0.52 -4.22
CA THR A 244 -1.82 1.96 -4.53
C THR A 244 -2.75 2.69 -3.58
N PHE A 245 -3.95 2.15 -3.35
CA PHE A 245 -4.91 2.74 -2.41
C PHE A 245 -4.36 2.82 -0.99
N VAL A 246 -3.75 1.75 -0.49
CA VAL A 246 -3.13 1.73 0.84
C VAL A 246 -2.05 2.81 0.95
N HIS A 247 -1.22 2.98 -0.07
CA HIS A 247 -0.17 3.99 -0.04
C HIS A 247 -0.73 5.41 0.04
N VAL A 248 -1.73 5.71 -0.80
CA VAL A 248 -2.43 6.99 -0.79
C VAL A 248 -3.13 7.19 0.55
N TYR A 249 -3.82 6.17 1.06
CA TYR A 249 -4.51 6.21 2.34
C TYR A 249 -3.57 6.51 3.51
N ILE A 250 -2.44 5.81 3.59
CA ILE A 250 -1.42 6.07 4.61
C ILE A 250 -0.88 7.49 4.47
N THR A 251 -0.56 7.93 3.26
CA THR A 251 0.02 9.25 3.03
C THR A 251 -0.97 10.39 3.31
N SER A 252 -2.26 10.17 3.10
CA SER A 252 -3.30 11.19 3.31
C SER A 252 -3.86 11.23 4.73
N PHE A 253 -4.07 10.07 5.37
CA PHE A 253 -4.80 9.98 6.64
C PHE A 253 -3.93 9.59 7.84
N ILE A 254 -2.78 8.96 7.61
CA ILE A 254 -1.97 8.37 8.68
C ILE A 254 -0.66 9.14 8.89
N ARG A 255 0.07 9.42 7.81
CA ARG A 255 1.33 10.16 7.86
C ARG A 255 1.05 11.64 8.13
N GLY A 256 1.05 12.01 9.40
CA GLY A 256 1.34 13.38 9.82
C GLY A 256 2.80 13.76 9.51
N PRO A 257 3.15 15.05 9.52
CA PRO A 257 4.55 15.49 9.40
C PRO A 257 5.37 14.90 10.57
N ASN A 258 6.20 13.89 10.29
CA ASN A 258 7.03 13.25 11.31
C ASN A 258 8.09 14.25 11.81
N PRO A 259 8.02 14.69 13.08
CA PRO A 259 8.91 15.72 13.62
C PRO A 259 10.37 15.29 13.57
N SER A 260 10.67 14.01 13.74
CA SER A 260 12.03 13.46 13.67
C SER A 260 12.61 13.51 12.26
N LYS A 261 11.77 13.30 11.22
CA LYS A 261 12.20 13.42 9.82
C LYS A 261 12.44 14.87 9.44
N VAL A 262 11.56 15.78 9.88
CA VAL A 262 11.74 17.22 9.72
C VAL A 262 13.02 17.66 10.43
N LEU A 263 13.23 17.23 11.67
CA LEU A 263 14.44 17.55 12.44
C LEU A 263 15.71 17.04 11.74
N LYS A 264 15.73 15.79 11.24
CA LYS A 264 16.87 15.26 10.47
C LYS A 264 17.14 16.08 9.19
N GLN A 265 16.10 16.54 8.50
CA GLN A 265 16.27 17.43 7.35
C GLN A 265 16.82 18.80 7.76
N LEU A 266 16.37 19.36 8.89
CA LEU A 266 16.88 20.60 9.42
C LEU A 266 18.36 20.50 9.81
N LEU A 267 18.78 19.39 10.42
CA LEU A 267 20.16 19.16 10.83
C LEU A 267 21.15 19.04 9.65
N VAL A 268 20.68 18.78 8.43
CA VAL A 268 21.51 18.75 7.21
C VAL A 268 21.74 20.16 6.64
N LEU A 269 20.91 21.15 6.99
CA LEU A 269 21.04 22.53 6.51
C LEU A 269 22.29 23.22 7.06
N GLN A 270 22.71 24.31 6.40
CA GLN A 270 23.80 25.14 6.91
C GLN A 270 23.42 25.79 8.25
N PRO A 271 24.38 26.05 9.16
CA PRO A 271 24.10 26.61 10.50
C PRO A 271 23.27 27.91 10.47
N GLU A 272 23.50 28.79 9.50
CA GLU A 272 22.73 30.02 9.34
C GLU A 272 21.24 29.77 9.04
N GLN A 273 20.97 28.79 8.17
CA GLN A 273 19.60 28.38 7.81
C GLN A 273 18.90 27.73 9.00
N GLN A 274 19.61 26.90 9.78
CA GLN A 274 19.09 26.29 11.00
C GLN A 274 18.66 27.37 12.00
N LEU A 275 19.50 28.39 12.20
CA LEU A 275 19.24 29.49 13.13
C LEU A 275 18.01 30.32 12.71
N ASN A 276 17.84 30.55 11.40
CA ASN A 276 16.68 31.26 10.86
C ASN A 276 15.37 30.48 11.07
N VAL A 277 15.38 29.17 10.80
CA VAL A 277 14.23 28.29 11.08
C VAL A 277 13.89 28.31 12.57
N TYR A 278 14.88 28.21 13.45
CA TYR A 278 14.67 28.26 14.89
C TYR A 278 14.04 29.59 15.34
N ARG A 279 14.54 30.73 14.86
CA ARG A 279 13.98 32.06 15.19
C ARG A 279 12.53 32.21 14.73
N THR A 280 12.22 31.75 13.52
CA THR A 280 10.86 31.80 12.94
C THR A 280 9.89 30.88 13.68
N LEU A 281 10.35 29.67 14.05
CA LEU A 281 9.56 28.75 14.85
C LEU A 281 9.31 29.33 16.24
N LYS A 282 10.33 29.92 16.87
CA LYS A 282 10.22 30.58 18.17
C LYS A 282 9.22 31.73 18.14
N SER A 283 9.26 32.61 17.14
CA SER A 283 8.30 33.73 17.04
C SER A 283 6.87 33.24 16.93
N HIS A 284 6.60 32.22 16.10
CA HIS A 284 5.27 31.62 15.98
C HIS A 284 4.78 30.94 17.27
N LEU A 285 5.67 30.28 18.02
CA LEU A 285 5.31 29.66 19.29
C LEU A 285 5.00 30.71 20.38
N VAL A 286 5.67 31.86 20.34
CA VAL A 286 5.37 33.00 21.22
C VAL A 286 4.04 33.66 20.82
N GLU A 287 3.78 33.88 19.53
CA GLU A 287 2.50 34.40 19.02
C GLU A 287 1.31 33.51 19.41
N LYS A 288 1.49 32.18 19.38
CA LYS A 288 0.47 31.22 19.81
C LYS A 288 0.33 31.10 21.34
N GLY A 289 1.13 31.83 22.12
CA GLY A 289 1.11 31.78 23.59
C GLY A 289 1.61 30.46 24.19
N ILE A 290 2.29 29.63 23.41
CA ILE A 290 2.81 28.32 23.86
C ILE A 290 4.15 28.51 24.60
N LEU A 291 4.95 29.49 24.16
CA LEU A 291 6.22 29.87 24.78
C LEU A 291 6.07 31.25 25.42
N GLN A 292 6.42 31.36 26.71
CA GLN A 292 6.49 32.66 27.35
C GLN A 292 7.62 33.49 26.72
N PRO A 293 7.41 34.79 26.43
CA PRO A 293 8.48 35.66 25.99
C PRO A 293 9.55 35.66 27.08
N SER A 294 10.80 35.37 26.69
CA SER A 294 11.93 35.37 27.63
C SER A 294 12.02 36.74 28.30
N LEU A 295 11.62 36.82 29.58
CA LEU A 295 11.90 37.94 30.46
C LEU A 295 13.43 38.11 30.48
N ARG A 296 13.91 39.18 29.84
CA ARG A 296 15.31 39.61 30.00
C ARG A 296 15.46 40.10 31.44
N GLY A 297 16.17 39.33 32.26
CA GLY A 297 16.93 39.85 33.40
C GLY A 297 18.30 40.31 32.93
#